data_AF-A0A1V6NGK7-F1
#
_entry.id   AF-A0A1V6NGK7-F1
#
_cell.length_a   1.000
_cell.length_b   1.000
_cell.length_c   1.000
_cell.angle_alpha   90.00
_cell.angle_beta   90.00
_cell.angle_gamma   90.00
#
_symmetry.space_group_name_H-M   'P 1'
#
loop_
_entity.id
_entity.type
_entity.pdbx_description
1 polymer ?
#
loop_
_entity_poly.entity_id
_entity_poly.type
_entity_poly.pdbx_seq_one_letter_code
_entity_poly.pdbx_strand_id
1 'polypeptide(L)'
;MEANPRNEREETEWTKGDDRARRENGGIVQTLSKIRRLAIFVNKSHQRRENFLDLQTKEPKLVPIQDVRTRWNSTYLMLRRAKRLQSVLNDFCSQYDNQELQPSHGE
;
A
#
# COMPACT_ATOMS: atom_id res chain seq x y z
N MET A 1 -19.30 12.59 41.54
CA MET A 1 -20.15 12.10 40.43
C MET A 1 -19.33 11.08 39.67
N GLU A 2 -19.69 9.82 39.79
CA GLU A 2 -19.00 8.71 39.12
C GLU A 2 -19.85 8.32 37.92
N ALA A 3 -19.30 8.47 36.71
CA ALA A 3 -20.01 8.15 35.49
C ALA A 3 -20.07 6.62 35.36
N ASN A 4 -21.27 6.06 35.45
CA ASN A 4 -21.53 4.65 35.21
C ASN A 4 -22.13 4.47 33.81
N PRO A 5 -21.34 4.18 32.76
CA PRO A 5 -21.87 3.97 31.43
C PRO A 5 -22.63 2.64 31.39
N ARG A 6 -23.96 2.70 31.47
CA ARG A 6 -24.84 1.57 31.13
C ARG A 6 -24.84 1.38 29.62
N ASN A 7 -23.93 0.56 29.12
CA ASN A 7 -23.99 0.11 27.74
C ASN A 7 -25.09 -0.96 27.63
N GLU A 8 -26.36 -0.55 27.60
CA GLU A 8 -27.55 -1.43 27.57
C GLU A 8 -27.73 -2.19 26.24
N ARG A 9 -26.80 -2.07 25.30
CA ARG A 9 -26.80 -2.83 24.05
C ARG A 9 -25.43 -3.46 23.81
N GLU A 10 -25.26 -4.68 24.31
CA GLU A 10 -24.32 -5.63 23.73
C GLU A 10 -24.91 -6.18 22.43
N GLU A 11 -25.08 -5.34 21.41
CA GLU A 11 -25.31 -5.83 20.05
C GLU A 11 -23.99 -6.46 19.57
N THR A 12 -23.76 -7.69 20.02
CA THR A 12 -22.61 -8.55 19.69
C THR A 12 -22.93 -9.45 18.49
N GLU A 13 -23.95 -9.08 17.71
CA GLU A 13 -24.30 -9.80 16.50
C GLU A 13 -23.70 -9.06 15.30
N TRP A 14 -22.46 -9.43 14.97
CA TRP A 14 -21.92 -9.16 13.65
C TRP A 14 -22.78 -9.94 12.66
N THR A 15 -23.79 -9.29 12.08
CA THR A 15 -24.62 -9.87 11.03
C THR A 15 -23.71 -10.52 10.01
N LYS A 16 -23.79 -11.85 9.91
CA LYS A 16 -23.05 -12.65 8.93
C LYS A 16 -23.47 -12.17 7.55
N GLY A 17 -22.62 -11.37 6.91
CA GLY A 17 -22.76 -11.01 5.51
C GLY A 17 -23.27 -9.59 5.30
N ASP A 18 -22.41 -8.59 5.54
CA ASP A 18 -22.48 -7.37 4.74
C ASP A 18 -21.71 -7.59 3.42
N ASP A 19 -22.26 -8.44 2.56
CA ASP A 19 -21.73 -8.68 1.22
C ASP A 19 -21.83 -7.43 0.32
N ARG A 20 -22.53 -6.39 0.79
CA ARG A 20 -22.59 -5.08 0.16
C ARG A 20 -21.37 -4.25 0.56
N ALA A 21 -21.05 -4.15 1.85
CA ALA A 21 -19.80 -3.53 2.30
C ALA A 21 -18.55 -4.25 1.76
N ARG A 22 -18.59 -5.57 1.57
CA ARG A 22 -17.50 -6.30 0.89
C ARG A 22 -17.33 -5.91 -0.58
N ARG A 23 -18.43 -5.70 -1.30
CA ARG A 23 -18.42 -5.22 -2.69
C ARG A 23 -17.96 -3.76 -2.79
N GLU A 24 -18.47 -2.90 -1.91
CA GLU A 24 -18.10 -1.48 -1.84
C GLU A 24 -16.64 -1.28 -1.40
N ASN A 25 -16.14 -2.09 -0.47
CA ASN A 25 -14.75 -2.05 -0.03
C ASN A 25 -13.77 -2.80 -0.94
N GLY A 26 -14.26 -3.48 -1.99
CA GLY A 26 -13.42 -4.23 -2.92
C GLY A 26 -12.31 -3.36 -3.53
N GLY A 27 -12.63 -2.12 -3.90
CA GLY A 27 -11.65 -1.17 -4.44
C GLY A 27 -10.57 -0.76 -3.42
N ILE A 28 -10.93 -0.66 -2.14
CA ILE A 28 -9.99 -0.33 -1.06
C ILE A 28 -9.04 -1.50 -0.82
N VAL A 29 -9.56 -2.72 -0.71
CA VAL A 29 -8.76 -3.94 -0.50
C VAL A 29 -7.82 -4.19 -1.68
N GLN A 30 -8.27 -3.95 -2.91
CA GLN A 30 -7.44 -4.05 -4.11
C GLN A 30 -6.32 -3.01 -4.09
N THR A 31 -6.64 -1.75 -3.79
CA THR A 31 -5.65 -0.67 -3.68
C THR A 31 -4.58 -0.99 -2.62
N LEU A 32 -4.99 -1.44 -1.43
CA LEU A 32 -4.08 -1.85 -0.36
C LEU A 32 -3.15 -2.97 -0.83
N SER A 33 -3.70 -3.98 -1.49
CA SER A 33 -2.92 -5.11 -2.01
C SER A 33 -1.90 -4.68 -3.06
N LYS A 34 -2.27 -3.76 -3.97
CA LYS A 34 -1.36 -3.19 -4.97
C LYS A 34 -0.21 -2.44 -4.31
N ILE A 35 -0.51 -1.54 -3.37
CA ILE A 35 0.52 -0.75 -2.67
C ILE A 35 1.48 -1.65 -1.87
N ARG A 36 0.97 -2.67 -1.17
CA ARG A 36 1.80 -3.65 -0.47
C ARG A 36 2.75 -4.38 -1.43
N ARG A 37 2.22 -4.87 -2.55
CA ARG A 37 3.04 -5.57 -3.58
C ARG A 37 4.11 -4.67 -4.16
N LEU A 38 3.79 -3.42 -4.47
CA LEU A 38 4.77 -2.43 -4.96
C LEU A 38 5.86 -2.18 -3.92
N ALA A 39 5.49 -1.98 -2.66
CA ALA A 39 6.46 -1.77 -1.59
C ALA A 39 7.38 -2.98 -1.38
N ILE A 40 6.86 -4.20 -1.50
CA ILE A 40 7.68 -5.42 -1.48
C ILE A 40 8.59 -5.48 -2.71
N PHE A 41 8.05 -5.25 -3.91
CA PHE A 41 8.78 -5.34 -5.17
C PHE A 41 9.98 -4.39 -5.21
N VAL A 42 9.76 -3.10 -4.93
CA VAL A 42 10.82 -2.09 -4.89
C VAL A 42 11.89 -2.45 -3.86
N ASN A 43 11.49 -2.81 -2.64
CA ASN A 43 12.44 -3.04 -1.55
C ASN A 43 13.15 -4.40 -1.59
N LYS A 44 12.66 -5.37 -2.37
CA LYS A 44 13.22 -6.73 -2.42
C LYS A 44 14.58 -6.81 -3.13
N SER A 45 14.94 -5.85 -3.98
CA SER A 45 16.24 -5.83 -4.68
C SER A 45 16.90 -4.46 -4.52
N HIS A 46 18.21 -4.46 -4.21
CA HIS A 46 19.01 -3.24 -4.18
C HIS A 46 18.93 -2.49 -5.51
N GLN A 47 19.07 -3.18 -6.65
CA GLN A 47 19.01 -2.54 -7.96
C GLN A 47 17.67 -1.84 -8.20
N ARG A 48 16.55 -2.50 -7.89
CA ARG A 48 15.21 -1.90 -8.05
C ARG A 48 15.03 -0.69 -7.13
N ARG A 49 15.60 -0.76 -5.92
CA ARG A 49 15.54 0.32 -4.96
C ARG A 49 16.35 1.54 -5.44
N GLU A 50 17.57 1.34 -5.93
CA GLU A 50 18.38 2.42 -6.50
C GLU A 50 17.71 3.04 -7.72
N ASN A 51 17.23 2.22 -8.67
CA ASN A 51 16.45 2.72 -9.81
C ASN A 51 15.26 3.57 -9.36
N PHE A 52 14.52 3.14 -8.33
CA PHE A 52 13.40 3.91 -7.77
C PHE A 52 13.84 5.24 -7.12
N LEU A 53 15.01 5.26 -6.48
CA LEU A 53 15.59 6.46 -5.89
C LEU A 53 16.08 7.43 -6.96
N ASP A 54 16.56 6.95 -8.11
CA ASP A 54 17.05 7.79 -9.21
C ASP A 54 15.92 8.54 -9.94
N LEU A 55 14.69 8.03 -9.88
CA LEU A 55 13.50 8.74 -10.37
C LEU A 55 13.14 9.97 -9.52
N GLN A 56 13.76 10.14 -8.35
CA GLN A 56 13.46 11.24 -7.44
C GLN A 56 14.46 12.37 -7.60
N THR A 57 13.94 13.56 -7.90
CA THR A 57 14.74 14.79 -8.05
C THR A 57 14.88 15.60 -6.76
N LYS A 58 14.03 15.33 -5.75
CA LYS A 58 13.99 16.07 -4.49
C LYS A 58 14.52 15.24 -3.34
N GLU A 59 15.42 15.84 -2.56
CA GLU A 59 15.88 15.26 -1.30
C GLU A 59 14.91 15.59 -0.14
N PRO A 60 14.79 14.72 0.89
CA PRO A 60 15.39 13.39 0.95
C PRO A 60 14.65 12.40 0.04
N LYS A 61 15.39 11.60 -0.73
CA LYS A 61 14.79 10.50 -1.51
C LYS A 61 14.16 9.48 -0.57
N LEU A 62 12.94 9.03 -0.90
CA LEU A 62 12.15 8.13 -0.06
C LEU A 62 11.87 6.82 -0.79
N VAL A 63 11.74 5.74 -0.01
CA VAL A 63 11.22 4.45 -0.50
C VAL A 63 9.81 4.20 0.02
N PRO A 64 9.02 3.35 -0.69
CA PRO A 64 7.77 2.84 -0.16
C PRO A 64 8.01 2.07 1.15
N ILE A 65 7.05 2.14 2.06
CA ILE A 65 7.10 1.41 3.34
C ILE A 65 5.96 0.39 3.37
N GLN A 66 6.19 -0.75 4.02
CA GLN A 66 5.15 -1.75 4.23
C GLN A 66 4.42 -1.47 5.55
N ASP A 67 3.14 -1.82 5.59
CA ASP A 67 2.42 -1.88 6.85
C ASP A 67 2.78 -3.14 7.64
N VAL A 68 2.60 -3.08 8.96
CA VAL A 68 2.97 -4.15 9.88
C VAL A 68 1.84 -4.40 10.87
N ARG A 69 1.59 -5.67 11.17
CA ARG A 69 0.44 -6.10 11.99
C ARG A 69 0.47 -5.55 13.42
N THR A 70 1.65 -5.34 13.98
CA THR A 70 1.85 -4.97 15.39
C THR A 70 1.74 -3.46 15.65
N ARG A 71 1.63 -2.62 14.63
CA ARG A 71 1.57 -1.16 14.77
C ARG A 71 0.27 -0.59 14.21
N TRP A 72 -0.53 0.00 15.09
CA TRP A 72 -1.90 0.44 14.82
C TRP A 72 -2.06 1.44 13.66
N ASN A 73 -1.03 2.25 13.37
CA ASN A 73 -1.06 3.26 12.30
C ASN A 73 -0.23 2.91 11.06
N SER A 74 0.25 1.66 10.94
CA SER A 74 1.17 1.27 9.87
C SER A 74 0.55 1.36 8.47
N THR A 75 -0.71 0.92 8.31
CA THR A 75 -1.44 1.01 7.03
C THR A 75 -1.64 2.46 6.61
N TYR A 76 -2.00 3.35 7.54
CA TYR A 76 -2.10 4.79 7.27
C TYR A 76 -0.76 5.38 6.81
N LEU A 77 0.33 5.06 7.50
CA LEU A 77 1.66 5.55 7.13
C LEU A 77 2.11 5.03 5.75
N MET A 78 1.84 3.76 5.44
CA MET A 78 2.07 3.17 4.12
C MET A 78 1.31 3.95 3.03
N LEU A 79 0.02 4.19 3.21
CA LEU A 79 -0.81 4.92 2.25
C LEU A 79 -0.36 6.38 2.10
N ARG A 80 -0.07 7.06 3.21
CA ARG A 80 0.44 8.44 3.20
C ARG A 80 1.78 8.52 2.46
N ARG A 81 2.67 7.54 2.65
CA ARG A 81 3.95 7.46 1.92
C ARG A 81 3.71 7.20 0.43
N ALA A 82 2.83 6.26 0.08
CA ALA A 82 2.49 5.96 -1.30
C ALA A 82 1.91 7.18 -2.02
N LYS A 83 1.05 7.96 -1.35
CA LYS A 83 0.49 9.19 -1.93
C LYS A 83 1.56 10.26 -2.20
N ARG A 84 2.55 10.41 -1.30
CA ARG A 84 3.70 11.31 -1.53
C ARG A 84 4.59 10.86 -2.69
N LEU A 85 4.71 9.56 -2.88
CA LEU A 85 5.51 8.93 -3.93
C LEU A 85 4.71 8.65 -5.21
N GLN A 86 3.49 9.19 -5.35
CA GLN A 86 2.57 8.78 -6.41
C GLN A 86 3.15 8.97 -7.82
N SER A 87 3.77 10.11 -8.11
CA SER A 87 4.39 10.35 -9.42
C SER A 87 5.51 9.35 -9.69
N VAL A 88 6.40 9.16 -8.73
CA VAL A 88 7.55 8.25 -8.80
C VAL A 88 7.09 6.80 -8.99
N LEU A 89 6.04 6.38 -8.28
CA LEU A 89 5.45 5.05 -8.42
C LEU A 89 4.86 4.84 -9.81
N ASN A 90 4.21 5.84 -10.39
CA ASN A 90 3.69 5.76 -11.75
C ASN A 90 4.84 5.62 -12.76
N ASP A 91 5.86 6.49 -12.67
CA ASP A 91 7.02 6.46 -13.57
C ASP A 91 7.77 5.13 -13.47
N PHE A 92 7.95 4.63 -12.24
CA PHE A 92 8.57 3.33 -11.99
C PHE A 92 7.77 2.18 -12.63
N CYS A 93 6.45 2.12 -12.40
CA CYS A 93 5.62 1.09 -13.03
C CYS A 93 5.70 1.14 -14.55
N SER A 94 5.65 2.34 -15.16
CA SER A 94 5.78 2.49 -16.60
C SER A 94 7.12 1.98 -17.15
N GLN A 95 8.23 2.15 -16.42
CA GLN A 95 9.52 1.61 -16.86
C GLN A 95 9.57 0.09 -16.84
N TYR A 96 9.01 -0.55 -15.80
CA TYR A 96 9.01 -2.01 -15.68
C TYR A 96 8.00 -2.69 -16.61
N ASP A 97 6.82 -2.08 -16.83
CA ASP A 97 5.86 -2.58 -17.83
C ASP A 97 6.49 -2.59 -19.24
N ASN A 98 7.31 -1.58 -19.56
CA ASN A 98 8.06 -1.55 -20.82
C ASN A 98 9.20 -2.57 -20.88
N GLN A 99 9.80 -2.93 -19.73
CA GLN A 99 10.91 -3.89 -19.67
C GLN A 99 10.43 -5.35 -19.84
N GLU A 100 9.22 -5.70 -19.40
CA GLU A 100 8.60 -7.01 -19.70
C GLU A 100 8.28 -7.19 -21.20
N LEU A 101 8.10 -6.10 -21.94
CA LEU A 101 7.82 -6.10 -23.39
C LEU A 101 9.08 -6.10 -24.26
N GLN A 102 10.28 -5.93 -23.69
CA GLN A 102 11.53 -5.97 -24.42
C GLN A 102 11.94 -7.45 -24.61
N PRO A 103 12.02 -7.97 -25.86
CA PRO A 103 12.53 -9.31 -26.06
C PRO A 103 13.98 -9.37 -25.58
N SER A 104 14.24 -10.26 -24.62
CA SER A 104 15.58 -10.61 -24.18
C SER A 104 16.43 -10.84 -25.42
N HIS A 105 17.40 -9.97 -25.67
CA HIS A 105 18.44 -10.25 -26.66
C HIS A 105 19.22 -11.44 -26.12
N GLY A 106 18.81 -12.63 -26.55
CA GLY A 106 19.58 -13.85 -26.38
C GLY A 106 20.79 -13.74 -27.29
N GLU A 107 21.97 -13.72 -26.66
CA GLU A 107 23.22 -14.11 -27.29
C GLU A 107 23.23 -15.61 -27.60
#